data_AF-A0A1K9ZK06-F1
#
_entry.id   AF-A0A1K9ZK06-F1
#
_cell.length_a   1.000
_cell.length_b   1.000
_cell.length_c   1.000
_cell.angle_alpha   90.00
_cell.angle_beta   90.00
_cell.angle_gamma   90.00
#
_symmetry.space_group_name_H-M   'P 1'
#
loop_
_entity.id
_entity.type
_entity.pdbx_description
1 polymer ?
#
loop_
_entity_poly.entity_id
_entity_poly.type
_entity_poly.pdbx_seq_one_letter_code
_entity_poly.pdbx_strand_id
1 'polypeptide(L)'
;MKFKKRIFNFNYSDANFAWSSSELNRVGNFELFLSRKKIGLFKRLLLFFYKLCRAFELNFSDKDEKLKDKKMVYYGSVNQKKALEHLLWRDDCVSCSEQLNSDIKVSLFSAYIFSFVLSPFFILYCFKRNDRYLLDSLKYNLDGYLLSIGIYISWYIRLKKNKPTLVVMSNDHNPINRTLMYACNDLSIKTLYVQHAPAVKGFPQLDFSYAFLEGQHAYQTYRIFERCKVTLVGSNINDLIKSNKIGCLIGISTGLISQVDEINDLVLELKRKYKIILRPHPADHRMSEWKNLALKNKIEYSNPCAQKPIEYLNNISILVGPMSGLLLEAAIKKVPSFCFNGSSSVPDWYSLLDNNVCIKIKNAAELFEILAEHPLKSLEDNAYEAAKFYYEITPNKSYMEVVNEKINEIF
;
A
#
# COMPACT_ATOMS: atom_id res chain seq x y z
N MET A 1 33.99 5.21 8.72
CA MET A 1 33.52 4.91 10.09
C MET A 1 32.01 4.67 10.17
N LYS A 2 31.16 5.53 9.57
CA LYS A 2 29.68 5.41 9.61
C LYS A 2 29.14 4.04 9.13
N PHE A 3 29.59 3.53 7.98
CA PHE A 3 29.13 2.25 7.42
C PHE A 3 29.33 1.04 8.34
N LYS A 4 30.55 0.86 8.89
CA LYS A 4 30.83 -0.22 9.84
C LYS A 4 29.94 -0.10 11.09
N LYS A 5 29.82 1.11 11.66
CA LYS A 5 28.94 1.36 12.81
C LYS A 5 27.48 1.03 12.49
N ARG A 6 26.99 1.30 11.27
CA ARG A 6 25.63 0.94 10.84
C ARG A 6 25.43 -0.57 10.77
N ILE A 7 26.39 -1.35 10.25
CA ILE A 7 26.29 -2.82 10.22
C ILE A 7 26.12 -3.38 11.64
N PHE A 8 26.95 -2.95 12.59
CA PHE A 8 26.87 -3.43 13.97
C PHE A 8 25.60 -2.98 14.72
N ASN A 9 25.02 -1.84 14.34
CA ASN A 9 23.83 -1.27 14.95
C ASN A 9 22.62 -1.28 14.01
N PHE A 10 22.58 -2.25 13.07
CA PHE A 10 21.51 -2.32 12.09
C PHE A 10 20.19 -2.63 12.79
N ASN A 11 19.17 -1.81 12.54
CA ASN A 11 17.88 -1.94 13.20
C ASN A 11 16.96 -2.86 12.39
N TYR A 12 17.06 -4.16 12.62
CA TYR A 12 16.26 -5.17 11.91
C TYR A 12 14.76 -5.00 12.08
N SER A 13 14.30 -4.60 13.28
CA SER A 13 12.89 -4.31 13.53
C SER A 13 12.40 -3.16 12.65
N ASP A 14 13.12 -2.06 12.61
CA ASP A 14 12.69 -0.88 11.84
C ASP A 14 12.85 -1.07 10.32
N ALA A 15 13.81 -1.89 9.88
CA ALA A 15 13.87 -2.35 8.49
C ALA A 15 12.66 -3.23 8.13
N ASN A 16 12.10 -3.99 9.08
CA ASN A 16 10.94 -4.86 8.86
C ASN A 16 9.69 -4.33 9.58
N PHE A 17 9.56 -3.01 9.64
CA PHE A 17 8.57 -2.30 10.44
C PHE A 17 7.16 -2.86 10.31
N ALA A 18 6.75 -3.20 9.09
CA ALA A 18 5.44 -3.77 8.81
C ALA A 18 5.09 -5.02 9.65
N TRP A 19 6.07 -5.86 9.98
CA TRP A 19 5.88 -7.07 10.78
C TRP A 19 6.35 -6.92 12.23
N SER A 20 7.27 -5.99 12.52
CA SER A 20 7.81 -5.77 13.86
C SER A 20 7.00 -4.79 14.70
N SER A 21 6.18 -3.96 14.08
CA SER A 21 5.36 -2.96 14.79
C SER A 21 4.14 -3.63 15.45
N SER A 22 4.05 -3.50 16.77
CA SER A 22 2.87 -3.89 17.55
C SER A 22 1.68 -2.95 17.30
N GLU A 23 1.93 -1.69 16.93
CA GLU A 23 0.88 -0.72 16.58
C GLU A 23 0.12 -1.16 15.31
N LEU A 24 0.83 -1.72 14.31
CA LEU A 24 0.20 -2.28 13.11
C LEU A 24 -0.46 -3.64 13.35
N ASN A 25 -0.04 -4.34 14.41
CA ASN A 25 -0.53 -5.65 14.82
C ASN A 25 -0.73 -6.66 13.67
N ARG A 26 0.20 -6.72 12.71
CA ARG A 26 0.14 -7.71 11.62
C ARG A 26 0.28 -9.14 12.12
N VAL A 27 0.89 -9.35 13.29
CA VAL A 27 0.95 -10.67 13.94
C VAL A 27 -0.44 -11.12 14.37
N GLY A 28 -1.22 -10.24 15.02
CA GLY A 28 -2.60 -10.55 15.41
C GLY A 28 -3.55 -10.67 14.22
N ASN A 29 -3.28 -9.94 13.14
CA ASN A 29 -4.12 -9.90 11.93
C ASN A 29 -3.46 -10.58 10.71
N PHE A 30 -2.65 -11.61 10.94
CA PHE A 30 -1.78 -12.17 9.91
C PHE A 30 -2.56 -12.70 8.70
N GLU A 31 -3.81 -13.12 8.88
CA GLU A 31 -4.66 -13.69 7.84
C GLU A 31 -4.96 -12.70 6.71
N LEU A 32 -4.89 -11.40 7.01
CA LEU A 32 -5.03 -10.32 6.02
C LEU A 32 -3.81 -10.20 5.10
N PHE A 33 -2.66 -10.74 5.51
CA PHE A 33 -1.38 -10.55 4.83
C PHE A 33 -0.73 -11.85 4.38
N LEU A 34 -1.07 -12.98 5.01
CA LEU A 34 -0.39 -14.24 4.83
C LEU A 34 -1.30 -15.46 5.06
N SER A 35 -1.30 -16.37 4.10
CA SER A 35 -1.92 -17.69 4.25
C SER A 35 -1.30 -18.51 5.40
N ARG A 36 -2.15 -19.19 6.18
CA ARG A 36 -1.75 -20.14 7.24
C ARG A 36 -0.69 -21.16 6.79
N LYS A 37 -0.74 -21.60 5.53
CA LYS A 37 0.24 -22.57 4.98
C LYS A 37 1.68 -22.05 4.98
N LYS A 38 1.87 -20.73 4.93
CA LYS A 38 3.17 -20.04 4.85
C LYS A 38 3.76 -19.64 6.22
N ILE A 39 3.10 -20.01 7.33
CA ILE A 39 3.55 -19.68 8.69
C ILE A 39 4.49 -20.77 9.20
N GLY A 40 5.57 -20.36 9.86
CA GLY A 40 6.49 -21.23 10.57
C GLY A 40 7.95 -20.81 10.39
N LEU A 41 8.72 -20.81 11.47
CA LEU A 41 10.13 -20.38 11.47
C LEU A 41 10.96 -21.18 10.45
N PHE A 42 10.87 -22.50 10.48
CA PHE A 42 11.59 -23.38 9.56
C PHE A 42 11.18 -23.14 8.09
N LYS A 43 9.88 -22.96 7.81
CA LYS A 43 9.40 -22.65 6.45
C LYS A 43 9.95 -21.32 5.94
N ARG A 44 10.04 -20.31 6.80
CA ARG A 44 10.62 -19.01 6.42
C ARG A 44 12.13 -19.09 6.20
N LEU A 45 12.83 -19.89 7.01
CA LEU A 45 14.23 -20.18 6.77
C LEU A 45 14.46 -20.90 5.42
N LEU A 46 13.68 -21.94 5.12
CA LEU A 46 13.73 -22.62 3.82
C LEU A 46 13.41 -21.68 2.67
N LEU A 47 12.43 -20.79 2.84
CA LEU A 47 12.07 -19.79 1.84
C LEU A 47 13.23 -18.82 1.57
N PHE A 48 14.00 -18.42 2.59
CA PHE A 48 15.19 -17.60 2.42
C PHE A 48 16.23 -18.30 1.53
N PHE A 49 16.56 -19.57 1.81
CA PHE A 49 17.50 -20.33 1.00
C PHE A 49 16.99 -20.61 -0.42
N TYR A 50 15.70 -20.95 -0.57
CA TYR A 50 15.07 -21.10 -1.88
C TYR A 50 15.21 -19.82 -2.71
N LYS A 51 14.93 -18.65 -2.12
CA LYS A 51 15.07 -17.36 -2.81
C LYS A 51 16.53 -17.01 -3.12
N LEU A 52 17.48 -17.37 -2.26
CA LEU A 52 18.92 -17.24 -2.53
C LEU A 52 19.32 -18.05 -3.77
N CYS A 53 18.92 -19.32 -3.86
CA CYS A 53 19.20 -20.15 -5.04
C CYS A 53 18.56 -19.57 -6.31
N ARG A 54 17.30 -19.11 -6.23
CA ARG A 54 16.61 -18.45 -7.37
C ARG A 54 17.29 -17.15 -7.79
N ALA A 55 17.84 -16.38 -6.84
CA ALA A 55 18.55 -15.15 -7.14
C ALA A 55 19.88 -15.41 -7.87
N PHE A 56 20.52 -16.55 -7.62
CA PHE A 56 21.71 -16.98 -8.36
C PHE A 56 21.41 -17.23 -9.84
N GLU A 57 20.30 -17.89 -10.15
CA GLU A 57 19.89 -18.21 -11.54
C GLU A 57 19.60 -16.96 -12.38
N LEU A 58 19.18 -15.87 -11.75
CA LEU A 58 18.74 -14.63 -12.43
C LEU A 58 19.87 -13.59 -12.59
N ASN A 59 21.11 -13.97 -12.31
CA ASN A 59 22.22 -13.01 -12.22
C ASN A 59 22.75 -12.63 -13.62
N PHE A 60 22.15 -11.62 -14.24
CA PHE A 60 22.66 -11.03 -15.49
C PHE A 60 22.64 -9.50 -15.45
N SER A 61 23.84 -8.92 -15.62
CA SER A 61 24.18 -7.53 -15.98
C SER A 61 23.41 -6.42 -15.25
N ASP A 62 23.92 -6.01 -14.09
CA ASP A 62 23.57 -4.71 -13.48
C ASP A 62 24.17 -3.57 -14.34
N LYS A 63 23.37 -2.97 -15.23
CA LYS A 63 23.77 -1.77 -16.00
C LYS A 63 23.65 -0.49 -15.17
N ASP A 64 24.32 -0.49 -14.02
CA ASP A 64 24.24 0.58 -13.02
C ASP A 64 24.76 1.95 -13.50
N GLU A 65 25.59 1.97 -14.57
CA GLU A 65 26.18 3.21 -15.11
C GLU A 65 25.15 4.26 -15.50
N LYS A 66 23.94 3.84 -15.87
CA LYS A 66 22.83 4.75 -16.19
C LYS A 66 22.42 5.64 -15.02
N LEU A 67 22.70 5.24 -13.77
CA LEU A 67 22.25 5.94 -12.58
C LEU A 67 23.09 7.18 -12.23
N LYS A 68 24.28 7.32 -12.81
CA LYS A 68 25.23 8.34 -12.38
C LYS A 68 24.68 9.76 -12.60
N ASP A 69 24.64 10.55 -11.53
CA ASP A 69 24.15 11.94 -11.51
C ASP A 69 22.68 12.10 -11.99
N LYS A 70 21.91 11.00 -12.01
CA LYS A 70 20.48 10.98 -12.38
C LYS A 70 19.59 10.87 -11.14
N LYS A 71 18.29 11.11 -11.32
CA LYS A 71 17.25 10.85 -10.32
C LYS A 71 16.84 9.38 -10.39
N MET A 72 16.89 8.67 -9.27
CA MET A 72 16.46 7.27 -9.18
C MET A 72 14.98 7.20 -8.81
N VAL A 73 14.18 6.43 -9.54
CA VAL A 73 12.78 6.16 -9.18
C VAL A 73 12.64 4.67 -8.87
N TYR A 74 12.45 4.33 -7.60
CA TYR A 74 12.37 2.94 -7.15
C TYR A 74 10.93 2.48 -6.91
N TYR A 75 10.59 1.29 -7.42
CA TYR A 75 9.32 0.63 -7.14
C TYR A 75 9.46 -0.90 -7.05
N GLY A 76 8.87 -1.49 -6.01
CA GLY A 76 8.82 -2.94 -5.79
C GLY A 76 7.49 -3.60 -6.14
N SER A 77 6.45 -2.83 -6.50
CA SER A 77 5.12 -3.36 -6.83
C SER A 77 4.43 -2.55 -7.94
N VAL A 78 3.39 -3.14 -8.54
CA VAL A 78 2.63 -2.49 -9.63
C VAL A 78 1.96 -1.22 -9.12
N ASN A 79 1.47 -1.20 -7.88
CA ASN A 79 0.85 -0.01 -7.29
C ASN A 79 1.89 1.09 -7.04
N GLN A 80 3.08 0.73 -6.54
CA GLN A 80 4.18 1.68 -6.39
C GLN A 80 4.63 2.24 -7.74
N LYS A 81 4.70 1.40 -8.78
CA LYS A 81 5.02 1.82 -10.15
C LYS A 81 3.98 2.81 -10.68
N LYS A 82 2.68 2.48 -10.61
CA LYS A 82 1.60 3.39 -11.06
C LYS A 82 1.65 4.74 -10.36
N ALA A 83 1.96 4.76 -9.07
CA ALA A 83 2.11 5.99 -8.32
C ALA A 83 3.35 6.83 -8.70
N LEU A 84 4.33 6.26 -9.40
CA LEU A 84 5.58 6.94 -9.76
C LEU A 84 5.84 7.02 -11.26
N GLU A 85 5.05 6.32 -12.09
CA GLU A 85 5.31 6.19 -13.54
C GLU A 85 5.27 7.54 -14.24
N HIS A 86 4.47 8.44 -13.69
CA HIS A 86 4.33 9.81 -14.14
C HIS A 86 5.54 10.70 -13.82
N LEU A 87 6.57 10.19 -13.14
CA LEU A 87 7.86 10.88 -12.96
C LEU A 87 8.90 10.38 -13.95
N LEU A 88 8.64 9.27 -14.64
CA LEU A 88 9.58 8.59 -15.52
C LEU A 88 9.65 9.19 -16.93
N TRP A 89 8.78 10.14 -17.28
CA TRP A 89 8.84 10.81 -18.59
C TRP A 89 9.99 11.82 -18.71
N ARG A 90 10.71 12.10 -17.61
CA ARG A 90 11.83 13.05 -17.60
C ARG A 90 13.14 12.34 -17.95
N ASP A 91 13.91 12.91 -18.86
CA ASP A 91 15.20 12.34 -19.33
C ASP A 91 16.29 12.26 -18.24
N ASP A 92 16.08 12.91 -17.10
CA ASP A 92 16.94 12.87 -15.93
C ASP A 92 16.55 11.80 -14.91
N CYS A 93 15.48 11.03 -15.16
CA CYS A 93 15.02 9.93 -14.31
C CYS A 93 15.47 8.56 -14.84
N VAL A 94 15.75 7.65 -13.91
CA VAL A 94 16.05 6.24 -14.21
C VAL A 94 15.24 5.36 -13.27
N SER A 95 14.47 4.44 -13.84
CA SER A 95 13.64 3.50 -13.08
C SER A 95 14.45 2.30 -12.57
N CYS A 96 14.18 1.91 -11.32
CA CYS A 96 14.83 0.78 -10.64
C CYS A 96 13.80 -0.16 -10.03
N SER A 97 13.92 -1.46 -10.29
CA SER A 97 13.07 -2.49 -9.68
C SER A 97 13.78 -3.84 -9.61
N GLU A 98 13.50 -4.63 -8.58
CA GLU A 98 13.96 -6.01 -8.44
C GLU A 98 13.10 -7.01 -9.23
N GLN A 99 11.83 -6.67 -9.50
CA GLN A 99 10.85 -7.61 -10.08
C GLN A 99 10.18 -7.08 -11.34
N LEU A 100 9.88 -5.79 -11.42
CA LEU A 100 9.10 -5.20 -12.50
C LEU A 100 9.98 -4.66 -13.62
N ASN A 101 9.40 -4.47 -14.81
CA ASN A 101 10.14 -3.86 -15.92
C ASN A 101 10.59 -2.44 -15.55
N SER A 102 11.88 -2.17 -15.72
CA SER A 102 12.59 -0.95 -15.33
C SER A 102 13.90 -0.81 -16.12
N ASP A 103 14.48 0.39 -16.14
CA ASP A 103 15.74 0.69 -16.83
C ASP A 103 16.92 -0.06 -16.22
N ILE A 104 16.90 -0.17 -14.88
CA ILE A 104 17.84 -0.93 -14.09
C ILE A 104 17.09 -2.02 -13.34
N LYS A 105 17.51 -3.27 -13.56
CA LYS A 105 17.08 -4.43 -12.78
C LYS A 105 18.00 -4.63 -11.60
N VAL A 106 17.46 -4.65 -10.40
CA VAL A 106 18.23 -4.81 -9.17
C VAL A 106 18.39 -6.29 -8.85
N SER A 107 19.57 -6.85 -9.08
CA SER A 107 19.88 -8.19 -8.57
C SER A 107 19.92 -8.22 -7.04
N LEU A 108 19.17 -9.16 -6.44
CA LEU A 108 19.19 -9.41 -5.00
C LEU A 108 20.23 -10.45 -4.59
N PHE A 109 20.97 -11.06 -5.52
CA PHE A 109 21.88 -12.16 -5.21
C PHE A 109 22.95 -11.75 -4.19
N SER A 110 23.62 -10.62 -4.42
CA SER A 110 24.61 -10.08 -3.47
C SER A 110 24.00 -9.80 -2.10
N ALA A 111 22.75 -9.30 -2.06
CA ALA A 111 22.04 -9.05 -0.82
C ALA A 111 21.81 -10.34 -0.03
N TYR A 112 21.44 -11.45 -0.67
CA TYR A 112 21.32 -12.74 0.02
C TYR A 112 22.66 -13.24 0.57
N ILE A 113 23.75 -13.11 -0.18
CA ILE A 113 25.09 -13.52 0.28
C ILE A 113 25.51 -12.71 1.50
N PHE A 114 25.40 -11.38 1.45
CA PHE A 114 25.70 -10.53 2.61
C PHE A 114 24.82 -10.86 3.82
N SER A 115 23.54 -11.13 3.59
CA SER A 115 22.59 -11.49 4.64
C SER A 115 22.93 -12.81 5.31
N PHE A 116 23.34 -13.81 4.52
CA PHE A 116 23.76 -15.11 5.04
C PHE A 116 24.99 -14.97 5.95
N VAL A 117 26.03 -14.29 5.47
CA VAL A 117 27.27 -14.05 6.23
C VAL A 117 27.01 -13.26 7.52
N LEU A 118 26.08 -12.30 7.49
CA LEU A 118 25.77 -11.44 8.62
C LEU A 118 24.60 -11.94 9.49
N SER A 119 24.06 -13.13 9.22
CA SER A 119 22.97 -13.71 10.00
C SER A 119 23.28 -13.89 11.49
N PRO A 120 24.53 -14.13 11.95
CA PRO A 120 24.84 -14.14 13.39
C PRO A 120 24.54 -12.80 14.08
N PHE A 121 24.71 -11.66 13.39
CA PHE A 121 24.37 -10.35 13.96
C PHE A 121 22.87 -10.17 14.20
N PHE A 122 22.04 -10.75 13.33
CA PHE A 122 20.59 -10.76 13.54
C PHE A 122 20.21 -11.59 14.77
N ILE A 123 20.84 -12.76 14.95
CA ILE A 123 20.62 -13.60 16.14
C ILE A 123 20.99 -12.83 17.42
N LEU A 124 22.16 -12.19 17.44
CA LEU A 124 22.59 -11.34 18.55
C LEU A 124 21.64 -10.16 18.78
N TYR A 125 21.11 -9.55 17.71
CA TYR A 125 20.11 -8.49 17.81
C TYR A 125 18.83 -8.98 18.51
N CYS A 126 18.31 -10.15 18.13
CA CYS A 126 17.14 -10.74 18.77
C CYS A 126 17.36 -11.00 20.27
N PHE A 127 18.51 -11.58 20.64
CA PHE A 127 18.86 -11.81 22.04
C PHE A 127 18.96 -10.51 22.84
N LYS A 128 19.60 -9.47 22.29
CA LYS A 128 19.75 -8.18 22.96
C LYS A 128 18.43 -7.44 23.13
N ARG A 129 17.53 -7.53 22.15
CA ARG A 129 16.22 -6.85 22.20
C ARG A 129 15.25 -7.52 23.17
N ASN A 130 15.24 -8.85 23.22
CA ASN A 130 14.32 -9.66 24.02
C ASN A 130 12.85 -9.19 23.93
N ASP A 131 12.44 -8.74 22.74
CA ASP A 131 11.09 -8.24 22.46
C ASP A 131 10.21 -9.40 21.99
N ARG A 132 9.19 -9.73 22.79
CA ARG A 132 8.29 -10.85 22.52
C ARG A 132 7.54 -10.70 21.20
N TYR A 133 7.09 -9.49 20.86
CA TYR A 133 6.34 -9.27 19.62
C TYR A 133 7.25 -9.45 18.40
N LEU A 134 8.48 -8.94 18.47
CA LEU A 134 9.51 -9.19 17.45
C LEU A 134 9.74 -10.70 17.27
N LEU A 135 9.96 -11.44 18.35
CA LEU A 135 10.19 -12.90 18.30
C LEU A 135 8.99 -13.65 17.69
N ASP A 136 7.78 -13.27 18.07
CA ASP A 136 6.54 -13.82 17.49
C ASP A 136 6.42 -13.49 15.99
N SER A 137 6.88 -12.32 15.54
CA SER A 137 6.82 -11.93 14.14
C SER A 137 7.71 -12.79 13.22
N LEU A 138 8.74 -13.47 13.78
CA LEU A 138 9.69 -14.26 12.98
C LEU A 138 9.03 -15.44 12.27
N LYS A 139 8.00 -16.06 12.86
CA LYS A 139 7.26 -17.15 12.22
C LYS A 139 6.51 -16.70 10.95
N TYR A 140 6.34 -15.39 10.75
CA TYR A 140 5.69 -14.80 9.59
C TYR A 140 6.65 -14.14 8.60
N ASN A 141 7.83 -13.68 9.04
CA ASN A 141 8.70 -12.87 8.17
C ASN A 141 10.21 -13.04 8.42
N LEU A 142 10.67 -14.17 9.00
CA LEU A 142 12.10 -14.40 9.23
C LEU A 142 12.96 -14.17 7.96
N ASP A 143 12.47 -14.56 6.78
CA ASP A 143 13.19 -14.36 5.52
C ASP A 143 13.44 -12.88 5.21
N GLY A 144 12.47 -12.01 5.50
CA GLY A 144 12.64 -10.56 5.36
C GLY A 144 13.61 -9.97 6.38
N TYR A 145 13.56 -10.44 7.63
CA TYR A 145 14.51 -10.02 8.66
C TYR A 145 15.94 -10.32 8.28
N LEU A 146 16.22 -11.57 7.90
CA LEU A 146 17.56 -11.98 7.47
C LEU A 146 18.04 -11.16 6.27
N LEU A 147 17.19 -11.00 5.25
CA LEU A 147 17.55 -10.35 3.99
C LEU A 147 17.82 -8.84 4.14
N SER A 148 17.19 -8.17 5.10
CA SER A 148 17.21 -6.70 5.21
C SER A 148 18.59 -6.07 5.32
N ILE A 149 19.52 -6.69 6.08
CA ILE A 149 20.88 -6.14 6.21
C ILE A 149 21.67 -6.23 4.89
N GLY A 150 21.50 -7.31 4.14
CA GLY A 150 22.16 -7.46 2.85
C GLY A 150 21.60 -6.52 1.80
N ILE A 151 20.28 -6.27 1.79
CA ILE A 151 19.68 -5.25 0.91
C ILE A 151 20.29 -3.88 1.20
N TYR A 152 20.39 -3.50 2.49
CA TYR A 152 21.02 -2.26 2.90
C TYR A 152 22.46 -2.14 2.37
N ILE A 153 23.27 -3.20 2.52
CA ILE A 153 24.66 -3.21 2.03
C ILE A 153 24.73 -3.08 0.52
N SER A 154 23.92 -3.84 -0.21
CA SER A 154 23.86 -3.77 -1.68
C SER A 154 23.46 -2.37 -2.16
N TRP A 155 22.47 -1.75 -1.54
CA TRP A 155 22.10 -0.36 -1.85
C TRP A 155 23.19 0.63 -1.49
N TYR A 156 23.82 0.51 -0.33
CA TYR A 156 24.90 1.39 0.09
C TYR A 156 26.06 1.38 -0.93
N ILE A 157 26.48 0.19 -1.38
CA ILE A 157 27.54 0.05 -2.38
C ILE A 157 27.13 0.70 -3.71
N ARG A 158 25.93 0.38 -4.21
CA ARG A 158 25.43 0.90 -5.48
C ARG A 158 25.25 2.42 -5.47
N LEU A 159 24.65 2.96 -4.43
CA LEU A 159 24.44 4.40 -4.26
C LEU A 159 25.76 5.15 -4.08
N LYS A 160 26.72 4.58 -3.33
CA LYS A 160 28.04 5.20 -3.17
C LYS A 160 28.82 5.28 -4.49
N LYS A 161 28.68 4.27 -5.35
CA LYS A 161 29.30 4.22 -6.67
C LYS A 161 28.68 5.24 -7.63
N ASN A 162 27.35 5.26 -7.73
CA ASN A 162 26.64 6.01 -8.76
C ASN A 162 26.22 7.43 -8.33
N LYS A 163 26.06 7.67 -7.02
CA LYS A 163 25.71 8.99 -6.45
C LYS A 163 24.52 9.67 -7.15
N PRO A 164 23.33 9.04 -7.19
CA PRO A 164 22.15 9.71 -7.74
C PRO A 164 21.87 11.01 -6.99
N THR A 165 21.34 12.00 -7.69
CA THR A 165 21.03 13.33 -7.13
C THR A 165 19.79 13.31 -6.23
N LEU A 166 18.89 12.36 -6.49
CA LEU A 166 17.64 12.13 -5.75
C LEU A 166 17.26 10.65 -5.85
N VAL A 167 16.66 10.12 -4.78
CA VAL A 167 15.96 8.82 -4.82
C VAL A 167 14.49 9.03 -4.46
N VAL A 168 13.60 8.66 -5.39
CA VAL A 168 12.15 8.73 -5.25
C VAL A 168 11.60 7.34 -4.93
N MET A 169 10.74 7.26 -3.92
CA MET A 169 10.08 6.03 -3.47
C MET A 169 8.61 6.34 -3.15
N SER A 170 7.74 5.35 -3.28
CA SER A 170 6.33 5.49 -2.90
C SER A 170 5.93 4.63 -1.70
N ASN A 171 6.85 3.88 -1.11
CA ASN A 171 6.55 3.06 0.07
C ASN A 171 7.52 3.36 1.23
N ASP A 172 6.96 3.49 2.42
CA ASP A 172 7.59 3.98 3.64
C ASP A 172 7.85 2.89 4.68
N HIS A 173 7.29 1.69 4.51
CA HIS A 173 7.28 0.61 5.52
C HIS A 173 7.74 -0.76 4.99
N ASN A 174 7.89 -0.92 3.68
CA ASN A 174 8.39 -2.15 3.06
C ASN A 174 9.91 -2.30 3.30
N PRO A 175 10.41 -3.52 3.59
CA PRO A 175 11.82 -3.72 3.90
C PRO A 175 12.83 -3.21 2.88
N ILE A 176 12.57 -3.35 1.58
CA ILE A 176 13.51 -2.86 0.57
C ILE A 176 13.55 -1.32 0.56
N ASN A 177 12.40 -0.67 0.72
CA ASN A 177 12.34 0.79 0.77
C ASN A 177 12.99 1.35 2.05
N ARG A 178 12.72 0.74 3.22
CA ARG A 178 13.34 1.14 4.51
C ARG A 178 14.87 1.05 4.43
N THR A 179 15.38 -0.03 3.85
CA THR A 179 16.82 -0.27 3.76
C THR A 179 17.50 0.60 2.71
N LEU A 180 16.82 0.86 1.58
CA LEU A 180 17.22 1.89 0.61
C LEU A 180 17.29 3.27 1.27
N MET A 181 16.29 3.63 2.07
CA MET A 181 16.27 4.88 2.83
C MET A 181 17.48 5.03 3.76
N TYR A 182 17.79 3.99 4.54
CA TYR A 182 18.97 4.01 5.41
C TYR A 182 20.26 4.24 4.62
N ALA A 183 20.41 3.58 3.48
CA ALA A 183 21.58 3.74 2.62
C ALA A 183 21.67 5.18 2.07
N CYS A 184 20.55 5.76 1.64
CA CYS A 184 20.49 7.16 1.20
C CYS A 184 20.90 8.11 2.33
N ASN A 185 20.35 7.91 3.54
CA ASN A 185 20.62 8.73 4.71
C ASN A 185 22.08 8.69 5.14
N ASP A 186 22.69 7.51 5.18
CA ASP A 186 24.11 7.35 5.54
C ASP A 186 25.06 7.96 4.50
N LEU A 187 24.61 8.07 3.24
CA LEU A 187 25.32 8.70 2.13
C LEU A 187 24.92 10.16 1.88
N SER A 188 23.99 10.70 2.67
CA SER A 188 23.45 12.07 2.49
C SER A 188 22.87 12.33 1.09
N ILE A 189 22.27 11.30 0.49
CA ILE A 189 21.52 11.42 -0.77
C ILE A 189 20.11 11.90 -0.47
N LYS A 190 19.65 12.93 -1.20
CA LYS A 190 18.29 13.45 -1.05
C LYS A 190 17.26 12.38 -1.42
N THR A 191 16.16 12.34 -0.68
CA THR A 191 15.07 11.38 -0.91
C THR A 191 13.71 12.07 -0.99
N LEU A 192 12.84 11.57 -1.86
CA LEU A 192 11.46 12.02 -2.00
C LEU A 192 10.51 10.83 -1.80
N TYR A 193 9.60 10.96 -0.85
CA TYR A 193 8.44 10.07 -0.72
C TYR A 193 7.27 10.63 -1.53
N VAL A 194 6.62 9.80 -2.34
CA VAL A 194 5.34 10.12 -2.99
C VAL A 194 4.29 9.12 -2.50
N GLN A 195 3.31 9.60 -1.77
CA GLN A 195 2.26 8.75 -1.23
C GLN A 195 1.46 8.07 -2.37
N HIS A 196 1.09 6.79 -2.18
CA HIS A 196 0.33 5.99 -3.15
C HIS A 196 -0.92 5.32 -2.58
N ALA A 197 -1.14 5.46 -1.28
CA ALA A 197 -2.24 4.86 -0.54
C ALA A 197 -2.49 5.67 0.74
N PRO A 198 -3.71 5.64 1.30
CA PRO A 198 -4.00 6.33 2.55
C PRO A 198 -3.05 5.89 3.67
N ALA A 199 -2.54 6.86 4.43
CA ALA A 199 -1.71 6.60 5.59
C ALA A 199 -2.50 5.78 6.63
N VAL A 200 -1.81 4.92 7.38
CA VAL A 200 -2.40 4.11 8.43
C VAL A 200 -1.76 4.48 9.75
N LYS A 201 -2.57 4.54 10.82
CA LYS A 201 -2.06 4.78 12.16
C LYS A 201 -1.02 3.73 12.55
N GLY A 202 0.12 4.21 13.03
CA GLY A 202 1.24 3.36 13.42
C GLY A 202 2.18 2.99 12.28
N PHE A 203 2.05 3.60 11.09
CA PHE A 203 3.12 3.63 10.09
C PHE A 203 4.40 4.29 10.64
N PRO A 204 5.58 3.95 10.08
CA PRO A 204 6.83 4.45 10.60
C PRO A 204 6.94 5.96 10.39
N GLN A 205 7.80 6.59 11.18
CA GLN A 205 8.12 8.00 10.99
C GLN A 205 8.69 8.25 9.59
N LEU A 206 8.23 9.32 8.93
CA LEU A 206 8.72 9.72 7.61
C LEU A 206 10.12 10.31 7.73
N ASP A 207 11.11 9.53 7.34
CA ASP A 207 12.53 9.85 7.43
C ASP A 207 13.17 10.18 6.06
N PHE A 208 12.39 10.87 5.23
CA PHE A 208 12.76 11.32 3.88
C PHE A 208 13.31 12.76 3.94
N SER A 209 13.95 13.23 2.86
CA SER A 209 14.27 14.66 2.72
C SER A 209 13.02 15.47 2.39
N TYR A 210 12.16 14.92 1.53
CA TYR A 210 10.90 15.50 1.10
C TYR A 210 9.80 14.43 1.13
N ALA A 211 8.57 14.83 1.41
CA ALA A 211 7.40 13.97 1.31
C ALA A 211 6.22 14.70 0.66
N PHE A 212 5.69 14.11 -0.39
CA PHE A 212 4.47 14.52 -1.06
C PHE A 212 3.33 13.66 -0.54
N LEU A 213 2.49 14.28 0.27
CA LEU A 213 1.33 13.64 0.88
C LEU A 213 0.06 14.07 0.15
N GLU A 214 -0.93 13.18 0.12
CA GLU A 214 -2.14 13.42 -0.66
C GLU A 214 -3.09 14.38 0.04
N GLY A 215 -3.04 14.54 1.37
CA GLY A 215 -3.91 15.47 2.10
C GLY A 215 -3.66 15.51 3.61
N GLN A 216 -4.51 16.26 4.31
CA GLN A 216 -4.34 16.57 5.72
C GLN A 216 -4.39 15.34 6.64
N HIS A 217 -5.20 14.34 6.30
CA HIS A 217 -5.25 13.06 7.01
C HIS A 217 -3.87 12.41 7.10
N ALA A 218 -3.15 12.32 5.98
CA ALA A 218 -1.83 11.72 5.94
C ALA A 218 -0.83 12.54 6.76
N TYR A 219 -0.87 13.87 6.64
CA TYR A 219 -0.04 14.77 7.44
C TYR A 219 -0.22 14.58 8.94
N GLN A 220 -1.47 14.43 9.41
CA GLN A 220 -1.77 14.22 10.83
C GLN A 220 -1.49 12.78 11.30
N THR A 221 -1.62 11.80 10.40
CA THR A 221 -1.38 10.38 10.71
C THR A 221 0.11 10.09 10.88
N TYR A 222 0.95 10.67 10.03
CA TYR A 222 2.37 10.45 10.07
C TYR A 222 3.04 11.16 11.23
N ARG A 223 3.93 10.45 11.92
CA ARG A 223 5.02 11.12 12.64
C ARG A 223 6.04 11.57 11.59
N ILE A 224 6.48 12.83 11.65
CA ILE A 224 7.38 13.41 10.65
C ILE A 224 8.72 13.74 11.32
N PHE A 225 9.85 13.41 10.69
CA PHE A 225 11.16 13.90 11.16
C PHE A 225 11.34 15.38 10.83
N GLU A 226 12.03 16.13 11.69
CA GLU A 226 12.31 17.56 11.48
C GLU A 226 13.00 17.86 10.13
N ARG A 227 13.79 16.92 9.62
CA ARG A 227 14.47 17.05 8.33
C ARG A 227 13.60 16.78 7.11
N CYS A 228 12.40 16.23 7.29
CA CYS A 228 11.49 15.90 6.21
C CYS A 228 10.59 17.10 5.91
N LYS A 229 10.77 17.70 4.73
CA LYS A 229 9.90 18.78 4.26
C LYS A 229 8.65 18.18 3.61
N VAL A 230 7.49 18.47 4.17
CA VAL A 230 6.21 17.93 3.71
C VAL A 230 5.50 18.93 2.81
N THR A 231 4.92 18.43 1.72
CA THR A 231 4.05 19.21 0.82
C THR A 231 2.80 18.39 0.53
N LEU A 232 1.64 19.03 0.64
CA LEU A 232 0.37 18.43 0.24
C LEU A 232 0.19 18.63 -1.27
N VAL A 233 -0.05 17.55 -2.01
CA VAL A 233 -0.12 17.56 -3.49
C VAL A 233 -1.42 16.99 -4.04
N GLY A 234 -2.31 16.48 -3.20
CA GLY A 234 -3.55 15.85 -3.65
C GLY A 234 -3.35 14.43 -4.14
N SER A 235 -4.35 13.92 -4.87
CA SER A 235 -4.30 12.60 -5.49
C SER A 235 -4.79 12.67 -6.93
N ASN A 236 -4.34 11.72 -7.76
CA ASN A 236 -4.78 11.57 -9.15
C ASN A 236 -6.27 11.22 -9.28
N ILE A 237 -6.92 10.79 -8.19
CA ILE A 237 -8.36 10.50 -8.15
C ILE A 237 -9.18 11.80 -8.32
N ASN A 238 -8.64 12.96 -7.94
CA ASN A 238 -9.32 14.25 -8.06
C ASN A 238 -9.68 14.62 -9.51
N ASP A 239 -8.87 14.18 -10.48
CA ASP A 239 -9.07 14.46 -11.89
C ASP A 239 -10.24 13.66 -12.49
N LEU A 240 -10.81 12.73 -11.72
CA LEU A 240 -11.79 11.75 -12.18
C LEU A 240 -13.21 12.04 -11.70
N ILE A 241 -13.52 13.23 -11.16
CA ILE A 241 -14.84 13.60 -10.63
C ILE A 241 -15.84 13.90 -11.77
N LYS A 242 -16.33 12.85 -12.44
CA LYS A 242 -17.53 12.93 -13.30
C LYS A 242 -18.53 11.83 -12.90
N SER A 243 -19.78 12.17 -12.60
CA SER A 243 -20.83 11.19 -12.33
C SER A 243 -22.00 11.39 -13.30
N ASN A 244 -22.26 10.39 -14.13
CA ASN A 244 -23.51 10.29 -14.91
C ASN A 244 -24.28 9.08 -14.38
N LYS A 245 -24.87 9.21 -13.18
CA LYS A 245 -25.64 8.12 -12.57
C LYS A 245 -27.07 8.14 -13.11
N ILE A 246 -27.56 6.99 -13.58
CA ILE A 246 -28.97 6.79 -13.97
C ILE A 246 -29.51 5.62 -13.15
N GLY A 247 -30.47 5.88 -12.27
CA GLY A 247 -31.13 4.88 -11.41
C GLY A 247 -30.41 4.57 -10.08
N CYS A 248 -30.87 3.55 -9.37
CA CYS A 248 -30.32 3.09 -8.10
C CYS A 248 -29.72 1.67 -8.25
N LEU A 249 -28.42 1.61 -8.54
CA LEU A 249 -27.62 0.37 -8.60
C LEU A 249 -26.73 0.28 -7.35
N ILE A 250 -26.84 -0.81 -6.59
CA ILE A 250 -25.97 -1.06 -5.43
C ILE A 250 -24.76 -1.88 -5.89
N GLY A 251 -23.58 -1.32 -5.68
CA GLY A 251 -22.34 -2.07 -5.80
C GLY A 251 -22.02 -2.80 -4.51
N ILE A 252 -21.77 -4.10 -4.57
CA ILE A 252 -21.22 -4.88 -3.45
C ILE A 252 -19.79 -5.26 -3.78
N SER A 253 -18.84 -4.87 -2.94
CA SER A 253 -17.44 -5.30 -3.06
C SER A 253 -17.06 -6.31 -1.95
N THR A 254 -16.12 -7.20 -2.25
CA THR A 254 -15.62 -8.18 -1.28
C THR A 254 -14.13 -8.02 -1.02
N GLY A 255 -13.67 -8.49 0.14
CA GLY A 255 -12.27 -8.53 0.56
C GLY A 255 -11.76 -9.97 0.66
N LEU A 256 -10.45 -10.13 0.90
CA LEU A 256 -9.80 -11.45 0.95
C LEU A 256 -10.32 -12.38 2.06
N ILE A 257 -10.94 -11.80 3.09
CA ILE A 257 -11.50 -12.51 4.25
C ILE A 257 -13.04 -12.51 4.28
N SER A 258 -13.70 -11.85 3.32
CA SER A 258 -15.16 -11.86 3.24
C SER A 258 -15.67 -13.29 3.10
N GLN A 259 -16.67 -13.66 3.88
CA GLN A 259 -17.32 -14.97 3.80
C GLN A 259 -18.35 -14.97 2.67
N VAL A 260 -18.33 -16.03 1.86
CA VAL A 260 -19.22 -16.13 0.68
C VAL A 260 -20.68 -16.17 1.11
N ASP A 261 -21.00 -16.89 2.18
CA ASP A 261 -22.38 -17.05 2.67
C ASP A 261 -22.95 -15.72 3.20
N GLU A 262 -22.17 -14.96 3.97
CA GLU A 262 -22.61 -13.65 4.49
C GLU A 262 -22.87 -12.63 3.38
N ILE A 263 -22.03 -12.64 2.34
CA ILE A 263 -22.24 -11.79 1.15
C ILE A 263 -23.47 -12.28 0.37
N ASN A 264 -23.70 -13.59 0.28
CA ASN A 264 -24.90 -14.14 -0.35
C ASN A 264 -26.17 -13.68 0.40
N ASP A 265 -26.17 -13.72 1.73
CA ASP A 265 -27.31 -13.29 2.54
C ASP A 265 -27.60 -11.79 2.34
N LEU A 266 -26.55 -10.96 2.35
CA LEU A 266 -26.66 -9.54 2.05
C LEU A 266 -27.25 -9.31 0.63
N VAL A 267 -26.77 -10.04 -0.37
CA VAL A 267 -27.30 -9.98 -1.75
C VAL A 267 -28.77 -10.36 -1.80
N LEU A 268 -29.17 -11.43 -1.13
CA LEU A 268 -30.55 -11.94 -1.13
C LEU A 268 -31.54 -10.93 -0.56
N GLU A 269 -31.15 -10.21 0.50
CA GLU A 269 -31.99 -9.16 1.09
C GLU A 269 -32.06 -7.92 0.19
N LEU A 270 -30.91 -7.41 -0.27
CA LEU A 270 -30.86 -6.16 -1.04
C LEU A 270 -31.50 -6.28 -2.43
N LYS A 271 -31.41 -7.45 -3.08
CA LYS A 271 -31.91 -7.64 -4.44
C LYS A 271 -33.44 -7.61 -4.54
N ARG A 272 -34.14 -7.68 -3.40
CA ARG A 272 -35.61 -7.54 -3.34
C ARG A 272 -36.07 -6.14 -3.75
N LYS A 273 -35.22 -5.13 -3.57
CA LYS A 273 -35.54 -3.72 -3.85
C LYS A 273 -34.61 -3.06 -4.87
N TYR A 274 -33.39 -3.55 -5.00
CA TYR A 274 -32.34 -2.88 -5.78
C TYR A 274 -31.72 -3.79 -6.82
N LYS A 275 -31.26 -3.19 -7.92
CA LYS A 275 -30.30 -3.86 -8.80
C LYS A 275 -28.96 -3.95 -8.08
N ILE A 276 -28.22 -5.03 -8.31
CA ILE A 276 -26.94 -5.30 -7.64
C ILE A 276 -25.87 -5.65 -8.66
N ILE A 277 -24.67 -5.12 -8.43
CA ILE A 277 -23.43 -5.54 -9.10
C ILE A 277 -22.38 -5.97 -8.07
N LEU A 278 -21.93 -7.22 -8.16
CA LEU A 278 -20.88 -7.79 -7.31
C LEU A 278 -19.50 -7.59 -7.92
N ARG A 279 -18.55 -7.06 -7.13
CA ARG A 279 -17.15 -6.87 -7.50
C ARG A 279 -16.20 -7.48 -6.47
N PRO A 280 -15.61 -8.66 -6.72
CA PRO A 280 -14.66 -9.23 -5.78
C PRO A 280 -13.30 -8.50 -5.79
N HIS A 281 -12.50 -8.69 -4.73
CA HIS A 281 -11.15 -8.13 -4.67
C HIS A 281 -10.24 -8.72 -5.76
N PRO A 282 -9.44 -7.93 -6.51
CA PRO A 282 -8.62 -8.44 -7.63
C PRO A 282 -7.63 -9.55 -7.27
N ALA A 283 -7.18 -9.58 -6.00
CA ALA A 283 -6.27 -10.62 -5.49
C ALA A 283 -6.98 -11.80 -4.80
N ASP A 284 -8.32 -11.84 -4.80
CA ASP A 284 -9.05 -12.98 -4.24
C ASP A 284 -8.95 -14.18 -5.18
N HIS A 285 -8.64 -15.35 -4.64
CA HIS A 285 -8.48 -16.59 -5.40
C HIS A 285 -9.82 -17.26 -5.68
N ARG A 286 -10.90 -16.83 -5.00
CA ARG A 286 -12.26 -17.37 -5.10
C ARG A 286 -13.08 -16.73 -6.23
N MET A 287 -12.44 -16.22 -7.28
CA MET A 287 -13.10 -15.54 -8.40
C MET A 287 -14.25 -16.35 -9.02
N SER A 288 -14.06 -17.66 -9.18
CA SER A 288 -15.09 -18.56 -9.71
C SER A 288 -16.30 -18.67 -8.78
N GLU A 289 -16.08 -18.74 -7.47
CA GLU A 289 -17.14 -18.79 -6.46
C GLU A 289 -17.98 -17.52 -6.49
N TRP A 290 -17.32 -16.34 -6.54
CA TRP A 290 -18.02 -15.06 -6.65
C TRP A 290 -18.83 -14.92 -7.94
N LYS A 291 -18.27 -15.38 -9.06
CA LYS A 291 -18.98 -15.40 -10.34
C LYS A 291 -20.20 -16.33 -10.30
N ASN A 292 -20.07 -17.50 -9.69
CA ASN A 292 -21.17 -18.45 -9.52
C ASN A 292 -22.27 -17.89 -8.60
N LEU A 293 -21.90 -17.20 -7.52
CA LEU A 293 -22.85 -16.51 -6.64
C LEU A 293 -23.65 -15.47 -7.41
N ALA A 294 -22.98 -14.65 -8.22
CA ALA A 294 -23.65 -13.63 -9.03
C ALA A 294 -24.63 -14.25 -10.03
N LEU A 295 -24.22 -15.30 -10.74
CA LEU A 295 -25.06 -16.05 -11.68
C LEU A 295 -26.28 -16.69 -10.99
N LYS A 296 -26.05 -17.41 -9.87
CA LYS A 296 -27.11 -18.05 -9.07
C LYS A 296 -28.15 -17.03 -8.60
N ASN A 297 -27.69 -15.85 -8.21
CA ASN A 297 -28.56 -14.80 -7.69
C ASN A 297 -29.18 -13.89 -8.76
N LYS A 298 -28.81 -14.06 -10.04
CA LYS A 298 -29.22 -13.22 -11.17
C LYS A 298 -28.87 -11.74 -10.97
N ILE A 299 -27.65 -11.48 -10.48
CA ILE A 299 -27.10 -10.13 -10.30
C ILE A 299 -25.92 -9.90 -11.26
N GLU A 300 -25.54 -8.65 -11.47
CA GLU A 300 -24.40 -8.30 -12.32
C GLU A 300 -23.07 -8.66 -11.66
N TYR A 301 -22.05 -8.96 -12.47
CA TYR A 301 -20.70 -9.29 -12.02
C TYR A 301 -19.68 -8.34 -12.68
N SER A 302 -18.91 -7.62 -11.84
CA SER A 302 -17.80 -6.78 -12.26
C SER A 302 -16.49 -7.56 -12.12
N ASN A 303 -15.82 -7.85 -13.24
CA ASN A 303 -14.51 -8.47 -13.21
C ASN A 303 -13.43 -7.45 -12.79
N PRO A 304 -12.79 -7.60 -11.62
CA PRO A 304 -11.83 -6.62 -11.12
C PRO A 304 -10.53 -6.56 -11.92
N CYS A 305 -10.24 -7.59 -12.73
CA CYS A 305 -9.07 -7.62 -13.62
C CYS A 305 -9.32 -6.94 -14.97
N ALA A 306 -10.58 -6.74 -15.35
CA ALA A 306 -10.96 -6.14 -16.64
C ALA A 306 -11.47 -4.71 -16.50
N GLN A 307 -12.21 -4.40 -15.43
CA GLN A 307 -12.78 -3.08 -15.16
C GLN A 307 -12.03 -2.37 -14.04
N LYS A 308 -11.64 -1.12 -14.25
CA LYS A 308 -10.97 -0.30 -13.22
C LYS A 308 -11.94 0.07 -12.08
N PRO A 309 -11.45 0.29 -10.84
CA PRO A 309 -12.28 0.74 -9.72
C PRO A 309 -13.14 1.97 -10.05
N ILE A 310 -12.54 2.98 -10.67
CA ILE A 310 -13.25 4.22 -11.04
C ILE A 310 -14.40 3.98 -12.03
N GLU A 311 -14.22 3.09 -12.99
CA GLU A 311 -15.25 2.73 -13.98
C GLU A 311 -16.40 2.00 -13.30
N TYR A 312 -16.09 1.13 -12.34
CA TYR A 312 -17.09 0.47 -11.52
C TYR A 312 -17.89 1.48 -10.67
N LEU A 313 -17.21 2.40 -9.98
CA LEU A 313 -17.83 3.41 -9.13
C LEU A 313 -18.73 4.38 -9.92
N ASN A 314 -18.39 4.67 -11.18
CA ASN A 314 -19.23 5.50 -12.05
C ASN A 314 -20.60 4.89 -12.36
N ASN A 315 -20.73 3.57 -12.25
CA ASN A 315 -21.95 2.85 -12.62
C ASN A 315 -22.90 2.62 -11.44
N ILE A 316 -22.44 2.87 -10.20
CA ILE A 316 -23.21 2.56 -8.99
C ILE A 316 -23.68 3.83 -8.27
N SER A 317 -24.77 3.71 -7.54
CA SER A 317 -25.35 4.78 -6.74
C SER A 317 -24.98 4.68 -5.28
N ILE A 318 -24.77 3.46 -4.78
CA ILE A 318 -24.36 3.13 -3.41
C ILE A 318 -23.28 2.05 -3.47
N LEU A 319 -22.27 2.14 -2.60
CA LEU A 319 -21.28 1.08 -2.40
C LEU A 319 -21.47 0.41 -1.04
N VAL A 320 -21.49 -0.93 -0.99
CA VAL A 320 -21.39 -1.71 0.23
C VAL A 320 -20.15 -2.60 0.12
N GLY A 321 -19.29 -2.61 1.14
CA GLY A 321 -18.10 -3.46 1.09
C GLY A 321 -17.28 -3.40 2.37
N PRO A 322 -16.24 -4.24 2.49
CA PRO A 322 -15.39 -4.23 3.66
C PRO A 322 -14.49 -3.00 3.71
N MET A 323 -13.92 -2.73 4.89
CA MET A 323 -12.96 -1.65 5.13
C MET A 323 -11.81 -1.71 4.12
N SER A 324 -11.77 -0.76 3.20
CA SER A 324 -10.81 -0.72 2.09
C SER A 324 -10.70 0.69 1.48
N GLY A 325 -9.64 0.94 0.73
CA GLY A 325 -9.47 2.22 0.00
C GLY A 325 -10.57 2.50 -1.03
N LEU A 326 -11.30 1.47 -1.49
CA LEU A 326 -12.42 1.64 -2.42
C LEU A 326 -13.55 2.48 -1.82
N LEU A 327 -13.75 2.43 -0.50
CA LEU A 327 -14.76 3.25 0.20
C LEU A 327 -14.40 4.75 0.13
N LEU A 328 -13.10 5.07 0.24
CA LEU A 328 -12.60 6.44 0.11
C LEU A 328 -12.67 6.92 -1.34
N GLU A 329 -12.32 6.07 -2.32
CA GLU A 329 -12.51 6.38 -3.74
C GLU A 329 -13.99 6.64 -4.07
N ALA A 330 -14.91 5.88 -3.50
CA ALA A 330 -16.35 6.07 -3.65
C ALA A 330 -16.81 7.44 -3.12
N ALA A 331 -16.30 7.84 -1.96
CA ALA A 331 -16.62 9.13 -1.35
C ALA A 331 -16.23 10.33 -2.24
N ILE A 332 -15.03 10.32 -2.83
CA ILE A 332 -14.62 11.36 -3.81
C ILE A 332 -15.52 11.39 -5.05
N LYS A 333 -16.09 10.24 -5.39
CA LYS A 333 -17.02 10.07 -6.50
C LYS A 333 -18.47 10.40 -6.15
N LYS A 334 -18.71 10.95 -4.96
CA LYS A 334 -20.06 11.21 -4.46
C LYS A 334 -20.90 9.94 -4.51
N VAL A 335 -20.31 8.80 -4.16
CA VAL A 335 -21.00 7.52 -3.97
C VAL A 335 -20.97 7.26 -2.47
N PRO A 336 -22.12 7.32 -1.77
CA PRO A 336 -22.16 7.02 -0.36
C PRO A 336 -21.83 5.55 -0.16
N SER A 337 -21.03 5.28 0.86
CA SER A 337 -20.43 3.98 1.06
C SER A 337 -20.71 3.43 2.46
N PHE A 338 -20.95 2.14 2.53
CA PHE A 338 -21.31 1.42 3.74
C PHE A 338 -20.31 0.30 4.01
N CYS A 339 -19.65 0.38 5.16
CA CYS A 339 -18.66 -0.60 5.60
C CYS A 339 -19.37 -1.83 6.18
N PHE A 340 -19.34 -2.94 5.44
CA PHE A 340 -19.81 -4.25 5.85
C PHE A 340 -18.63 -5.23 5.91
N ASN A 341 -18.20 -5.56 7.12
CA ASN A 341 -17.12 -6.54 7.35
C ASN A 341 -17.65 -7.96 7.63
N GLY A 342 -18.97 -8.14 7.69
CA GLY A 342 -19.58 -9.40 8.10
C GLY A 342 -19.13 -9.82 9.51
N SER A 343 -18.82 -11.11 9.70
CA SER A 343 -18.24 -11.63 10.95
C SER A 343 -16.77 -11.29 11.15
N SER A 344 -16.10 -10.69 10.15
CA SER A 344 -14.67 -10.39 10.25
C SER A 344 -14.40 -9.15 11.08
N SER A 345 -13.43 -9.24 11.99
CA SER A 345 -12.91 -8.09 12.73
C SER A 345 -11.83 -7.38 11.89
N VAL A 346 -12.25 -6.43 11.05
CA VAL A 346 -11.33 -5.55 10.31
C VAL A 346 -11.27 -4.20 11.02
N PRO A 347 -10.10 -3.79 11.54
CA PRO A 347 -9.94 -2.48 12.16
C PRO A 347 -10.11 -1.35 11.14
N ASP A 348 -10.51 -0.18 11.62
CA ASP A 348 -10.53 1.05 10.81
C ASP A 348 -9.12 1.62 10.63
N TRP A 349 -8.29 0.95 9.86
CA TRP A 349 -6.89 1.32 9.68
C TRP A 349 -6.67 2.69 9.05
N TYR A 350 -7.61 3.11 8.19
CA TYR A 350 -7.52 4.37 7.49
C TYR A 350 -8.37 5.46 8.15
N SER A 351 -8.98 5.19 9.32
CA SER A 351 -9.89 6.10 10.03
C SER A 351 -11.10 6.55 9.17
N LEU A 352 -11.59 5.72 8.25
CA LEU A 352 -12.70 6.07 7.36
C LEU A 352 -14.02 6.19 8.12
N LEU A 353 -14.25 5.33 9.12
CA LEU A 353 -15.44 5.43 9.98
C LEU A 353 -15.29 6.62 10.92
N ASP A 354 -14.12 6.75 11.56
CA ASP A 354 -13.84 7.85 12.49
C ASP A 354 -14.01 9.23 11.84
N ASN A 355 -13.65 9.36 10.56
CA ASN A 355 -13.76 10.59 9.79
C ASN A 355 -15.06 10.70 8.97
N ASN A 356 -16.06 9.83 9.18
CA ASN A 356 -17.36 9.86 8.50
C ASN A 356 -17.30 9.73 6.95
N VAL A 357 -16.26 9.08 6.42
CA VAL A 357 -16.14 8.79 4.97
C VAL A 357 -17.13 7.69 4.55
N CYS A 358 -17.43 6.76 5.47
CA CYS A 358 -18.37 5.68 5.26
C CYS A 358 -19.14 5.37 6.54
N ILE A 359 -20.28 4.67 6.42
CA ILE A 359 -21.13 4.29 7.56
C ILE A 359 -21.00 2.79 7.80
N LYS A 360 -20.79 2.37 9.05
CA LYS A 360 -20.72 0.95 9.40
C LYS A 360 -22.12 0.34 9.42
N ILE A 361 -22.29 -0.83 8.80
CA ILE A 361 -23.51 -1.62 8.86
C ILE A 361 -23.20 -3.09 9.19
N LYS A 362 -24.14 -3.75 9.85
CA LYS A 362 -24.06 -5.18 10.20
C LYS A 362 -24.87 -6.08 9.28
N ASN A 363 -25.86 -5.53 8.58
CA ASN A 363 -26.78 -6.29 7.72
C ASN A 363 -27.56 -5.34 6.78
N ALA A 364 -28.42 -5.92 5.94
CA ALA A 364 -29.24 -5.16 4.99
C ALA A 364 -30.32 -4.29 5.67
N ALA A 365 -30.82 -4.68 6.86
CA ALA A 365 -31.88 -3.94 7.55
C ALA A 365 -31.37 -2.57 8.00
N GLU A 366 -30.17 -2.51 8.61
CA GLU A 366 -29.52 -1.24 8.98
C GLU A 366 -29.31 -0.33 7.76
N LEU A 367 -28.95 -0.89 6.59
CA LEU A 367 -28.86 -0.11 5.36
C LEU A 367 -30.22 0.46 4.94
N PHE A 368 -31.30 -0.33 5.01
CA PHE A 368 -32.63 0.17 4.68
C PHE A 368 -33.11 1.27 5.63
N GLU A 369 -32.80 1.16 6.93
CA GLU A 369 -33.12 2.18 7.94
C GLU A 369 -32.42 3.51 7.59
N ILE A 370 -31.09 3.48 7.37
CA ILE A 370 -30.33 4.69 7.02
C ILE A 370 -30.85 5.33 5.73
N LEU A 371 -31.17 4.53 4.71
CA LEU A 371 -31.68 5.03 3.43
C LEU A 371 -33.12 5.57 3.53
N ALA A 372 -33.89 5.15 4.54
CA ALA A 372 -35.21 5.69 4.81
C ALA A 372 -35.14 7.03 5.58
N GLU A 373 -34.16 7.17 6.47
CA GLU A 373 -33.96 8.37 7.29
C GLU A 373 -33.23 9.50 6.56
N HIS A 374 -32.31 9.17 5.63
CA HIS A 374 -31.43 10.14 5.00
C HIS A 374 -31.56 10.13 3.46
N PRO A 375 -31.85 11.30 2.84
CA PRO A 375 -31.79 11.42 1.39
C PRO A 375 -30.41 11.05 0.86
N LEU A 376 -30.36 10.27 -0.24
CA LEU A 376 -29.11 9.82 -0.85
C LEU A 376 -28.13 10.98 -1.11
N LYS A 377 -28.67 12.12 -1.57
CA LYS A 377 -27.89 13.32 -1.84
C LYS A 377 -27.14 13.85 -0.61
N SER A 378 -27.77 13.80 0.56
CA SER A 378 -27.13 14.20 1.82
C SER A 378 -25.97 13.26 2.18
N LEU A 379 -26.13 11.95 1.96
CA LEU A 379 -25.07 10.97 2.21
C LEU A 379 -23.90 11.16 1.25
N GLU A 380 -24.19 11.46 -0.02
CA GLU A 380 -23.17 11.76 -1.04
C GLU A 380 -22.33 12.97 -0.68
N ASP A 381 -22.98 14.08 -0.29
CA ASP A 381 -22.29 15.32 0.03
C ASP A 381 -21.47 15.18 1.32
N ASN A 382 -22.00 14.50 2.36
CA ASN A 382 -21.26 14.22 3.59
C ASN A 382 -19.99 13.39 3.33
N ALA A 383 -20.10 12.29 2.56
CA ALA A 383 -18.96 11.45 2.23
C ALA A 383 -17.91 12.23 1.42
N TYR A 384 -18.33 13.04 0.45
CA TYR A 384 -17.43 13.86 -0.35
C TYR A 384 -16.68 14.91 0.48
N GLU A 385 -17.38 15.62 1.37
CA GLU A 385 -16.74 16.59 2.27
C GLU A 385 -15.73 15.91 3.21
N ALA A 386 -16.07 14.74 3.77
CA ALA A 386 -15.15 13.94 4.57
C ALA A 386 -13.90 13.52 3.78
N ALA A 387 -14.06 13.15 2.51
CA ALA A 387 -12.96 12.71 1.66
C ALA A 387 -11.95 13.83 1.33
N LYS A 388 -12.35 15.11 1.38
CA LYS A 388 -11.41 16.25 1.21
C LYS A 388 -10.35 16.30 2.31
N PHE A 389 -10.61 15.73 3.47
CA PHE A 389 -9.59 15.59 4.51
C PHE A 389 -8.45 14.67 4.08
N TYR A 390 -8.73 13.69 3.21
CA TYR A 390 -7.74 12.73 2.71
C TYR A 390 -6.99 13.23 1.48
N TYR A 391 -7.67 14.01 0.64
CA TYR A 391 -7.14 14.48 -0.63
C TYR A 391 -7.23 16.00 -0.73
N GLU A 392 -6.07 16.64 -0.78
CA GLU A 392 -5.93 18.05 -1.13
C GLU A 392 -6.48 18.25 -2.55
N ILE A 393 -7.45 19.15 -2.70
CA ILE A 393 -8.06 19.46 -3.99
C ILE A 393 -7.51 20.81 -4.44
N THR A 394 -6.64 20.81 -5.43
CA THR A 394 -6.16 22.05 -6.06
C THR A 394 -7.07 22.40 -7.24
N PRO A 395 -7.84 23.51 -7.18
CA PRO A 395 -8.69 23.91 -8.30
C PRO A 395 -7.84 24.20 -9.55
N ASN A 396 -8.34 23.77 -10.71
CA ASN A 396 -7.79 24.10 -12.04
C ASN A 396 -6.37 23.58 -12.33
N LYS A 397 -5.83 22.67 -11.52
CA LYS A 397 -4.60 21.95 -11.83
C LYS A 397 -4.84 20.45 -11.65
N SER A 398 -4.38 19.67 -12.62
CA SER A 398 -4.26 18.24 -12.45
C SER A 398 -3.27 17.92 -11.33
N TYR A 399 -3.43 16.75 -10.71
CA TYR A 399 -2.46 16.24 -9.74
C TYR A 399 -1.03 16.27 -10.31
N MET A 400 -0.91 15.97 -11.60
CA MET A 400 0.35 15.93 -12.32
C MET A 400 1.04 17.28 -12.44
N GLU A 401 0.29 18.34 -12.71
CA GLU A 401 0.83 19.69 -12.78
C GLU A 401 1.36 20.11 -11.40
N VAL A 402 0.61 19.85 -10.34
CA VAL A 402 1.01 20.16 -8.97
C VAL A 402 2.30 19.43 -8.59
N VAL A 403 2.37 18.11 -8.80
CA VAL A 403 3.57 17.31 -8.47
C VAL A 403 4.80 17.81 -9.25
N ASN A 404 4.65 18.08 -10.55
CA ASN A 404 5.77 18.52 -11.38
C ASN A 404 6.29 19.91 -10.98
N GLU A 405 5.39 20.86 -10.72
CA GLU A 405 5.75 22.18 -10.20
C GLU A 405 6.54 22.04 -8.90
N LYS A 406 6.06 21.23 -7.95
CA LYS A 406 6.73 21.03 -6.66
C LYS A 406 8.08 20.32 -6.79
N ILE A 407 8.25 19.41 -7.72
CA ILE A 407 9.57 18.83 -7.99
C ILE A 407 10.53 19.89 -8.51
N ASN A 408 10.10 20.75 -9.43
CA ASN A 408 10.94 21.79 -10.02
C ASN A 408 11.28 22.92 -9.03
N GLU A 409 10.42 23.17 -8.05
CA GLU A 409 10.73 24.12 -6.95
C GLU A 409 11.83 23.59 -6.02
N ILE A 410 11.98 22.27 -5.90
CA ILE A 410 12.89 21.63 -4.95
C ILE A 410 14.25 21.28 -5.58
N PHE A 411 14.26 20.91 -6.86
CA PHE A 411 15.41 20.35 -7.59
C PHE A 411 15.61 21.04 -8.93
#